data_AF-A0A6A5WQF6-F1
#
_entry.id   AF-A0A6A5WQF6-F1
#
_cell.length_a   1.000
_cell.length_b   1.000
_cell.length_c   1.000
_cell.angle_alpha   90.00
_cell.angle_beta   90.00
_cell.angle_gamma   90.00
#
_symmetry.space_group_name_H-M   'P 1'
#
loop_
_entity.id
_entity.type
_entity.pdbx_description
1 polymer ?
#
loop_
_entity_poly.entity_id
_entity_poly.type
_entity_poly.pdbx_seq_one_letter_code
_entity_poly.pdbx_strand_id
1 'polypeptide(L)'
;MAIDSSCPARVCIRVCVTDVPGNPLGRTATLGREFCSKILDRPFQPMPELSGYDHQHVPPTFDSPNPVSAWFVYDFNVTRELTKTQLNTIPHYVYLGSRQRTGELEFISREMWTDKAREIAKMYTWGGRQEQEELREIRNNQGLEATEL
;
A
#
# COMPACT_ATOMS: atom_id res chain seq x y z
N MET A 1 -11.62 13.70 -1.97
CA MET A 1 -12.00 12.84 -3.13
C MET A 1 -12.17 11.41 -2.65
N ALA A 2 -13.13 10.66 -3.20
CA ALA A 2 -13.23 9.22 -2.93
C ALA A 2 -12.17 8.48 -3.75
N ILE A 3 -11.46 7.54 -3.14
CA ILE A 3 -10.52 6.68 -3.86
C ILE A 3 -11.35 5.64 -4.62
N ASP A 4 -11.13 5.49 -5.92
CA ASP A 4 -11.63 4.34 -6.65
C ASP A 4 -10.84 3.10 -6.21
N SER A 5 -11.53 2.19 -5.51
CA SER A 5 -10.93 1.00 -4.92
C SER A 5 -10.43 -0.03 -5.93
N SER A 6 -10.75 0.13 -7.22
CA SER A 6 -10.35 -0.74 -8.33
C SER A 6 -9.22 -0.19 -9.19
N CYS A 7 -8.88 1.10 -9.06
CA CYS A 7 -7.85 1.74 -9.87
C CYS A 7 -6.46 1.66 -9.20
N PRO A 8 -5.36 1.50 -9.97
CA PRO A 8 -4.01 1.57 -9.43
C PRO A 8 -3.76 2.88 -8.70
N ALA A 9 -3.33 2.80 -7.45
CA ALA A 9 -3.05 3.98 -6.64
C ALA A 9 -1.90 3.72 -5.67
N ARG A 10 -1.15 4.77 -5.36
CA ARG A 10 -0.18 4.76 -4.26
C ARG A 10 -0.75 5.57 -3.09
N VAL A 11 -0.77 4.96 -1.92
CA VAL A 11 -1.27 5.60 -0.70
C VAL A 11 -0.14 5.71 0.30
N CYS A 12 0.07 6.92 0.82
CA CYS A 12 1.03 7.19 1.88
C CYS A 12 0.27 7.55 3.16
N ILE A 13 0.49 6.80 4.23
CA ILE A 13 -0.15 7.01 5.52
C ILE A 13 0.92 7.41 6.51
N ARG A 14 0.81 8.63 7.04
CA ARG A 14 1.62 9.05 8.18
C ARG A 14 0.89 8.70 9.46
N VAL A 15 1.48 7.91 10.33
CA VAL A 15 0.85 7.51 11.61
C VAL A 15 1.91 7.34 12.70
N CYS A 16 1.52 7.58 13.95
CA CYS A 16 2.34 7.20 15.09
C CYS A 16 2.36 5.68 15.22
N VAL A 17 3.52 5.04 15.22
CA VAL A 17 3.59 3.56 15.17
C VAL A 17 2.91 2.89 16.36
N THR A 18 2.88 3.53 17.52
CA THR A 18 2.18 3.04 18.73
C THR A 18 0.67 3.21 18.68
N ASP A 19 0.16 4.01 17.75
CA ASP A 19 -1.29 4.16 17.51
C ASP A 19 -1.84 2.98 16.71
N VAL A 20 -0.98 2.26 15.97
CA VAL A 20 -1.38 1.06 15.24
C VAL A 20 -1.52 -0.11 16.23
N PRO A 21 -2.72 -0.72 16.35
CA PRO A 21 -2.96 -1.77 17.33
C PRO A 21 -2.26 -3.08 16.96
N GLY A 22 -2.07 -3.93 17.97
CA GLY A 22 -1.53 -5.28 17.80
C GLY A 22 -0.01 -5.37 17.94
N ASN A 23 0.55 -6.47 17.44
CA ASN A 23 1.98 -6.79 17.53
C ASN A 23 2.82 -5.79 16.69
N PRO A 24 3.95 -5.27 17.19
CA PRO A 24 4.78 -4.33 16.45
C PRO A 24 5.22 -4.80 15.05
N LEU A 25 5.55 -6.09 14.90
CA LEU A 25 5.94 -6.67 13.61
C LEU A 25 4.77 -6.78 12.63
N GLY A 26 3.54 -6.80 13.14
CA GLY A 26 2.31 -6.88 12.35
C GLY A 26 1.72 -5.52 11.97
N ARG A 27 2.29 -4.40 12.43
CA ARG A 27 1.67 -3.06 12.29
C ARG A 27 1.43 -2.66 10.84
N THR A 28 2.40 -2.91 9.95
CA THR A 28 2.25 -2.58 8.52
C THR A 28 1.03 -3.29 7.91
N ALA A 29 0.86 -4.58 8.22
CA ALA A 29 -0.28 -5.37 7.74
C ALA A 29 -1.59 -4.99 8.42
N THR A 30 -1.57 -4.67 9.71
CA THR A 30 -2.76 -4.18 10.43
C THR A 30 -3.23 -2.84 9.86
N LEU A 31 -2.32 -1.88 9.67
CA LEU A 31 -2.65 -0.56 9.13
C LEU A 31 -3.21 -0.64 7.70
N GLY A 32 -2.62 -1.48 6.84
CA GLY A 32 -3.13 -1.71 5.49
C GLY A 32 -4.54 -2.32 5.48
N ARG A 33 -4.79 -3.34 6.31
CA ARG A 33 -6.12 -3.96 6.45
C ARG A 33 -7.17 -2.98 6.97
N GLU A 34 -6.85 -2.21 8.00
CA GLU A 34 -7.74 -1.18 8.55
C GLU A 34 -8.05 -0.10 7.50
N PHE A 35 -7.04 0.33 6.73
CA PHE A 35 -7.24 1.30 5.66
C PHE A 35 -8.15 0.75 4.56
N CYS A 36 -7.90 -0.47 4.07
CA CYS A 36 -8.74 -1.08 3.04
C CYS A 36 -10.18 -1.25 3.51
N SER A 37 -10.38 -1.73 4.74
CA SER A 37 -11.73 -1.90 5.29
C SER A 37 -12.48 -0.58 5.46
N LYS A 38 -11.82 0.50 5.89
CA LYS A 38 -12.48 1.76 6.22
C LYS A 38 -12.60 2.74 5.04
N ILE A 39 -11.63 2.72 4.12
CA ILE A 39 -11.50 3.71 3.05
C ILE A 39 -11.79 3.12 1.67
N LEU A 40 -11.40 1.87 1.43
CA LEU A 40 -11.58 1.20 0.13
C LEU A 40 -12.79 0.26 0.09
N ASP A 41 -13.41 0.00 1.26
CA ASP A 41 -14.53 -0.94 1.44
C ASP A 41 -14.26 -2.34 0.85
N ARG A 42 -13.03 -2.83 1.02
CA ARG A 42 -12.60 -4.15 0.55
C ARG A 42 -11.51 -4.75 1.43
N PRO A 43 -11.27 -6.07 1.39
CA PRO A 43 -10.11 -6.67 2.05
C PRO A 43 -8.79 -6.23 1.40
N PHE A 44 -7.71 -6.28 2.18
CA PHE A 44 -6.33 -6.17 1.67
C PHE A 44 -5.96 -7.47 0.95
N GLN A 45 -5.39 -7.36 -0.25
CA GLN A 45 -5.07 -8.49 -1.13
C GLN A 45 -3.55 -8.65 -1.29
N PRO A 46 -2.84 -9.32 -0.35
CA PRO A 46 -1.37 -9.35 -0.37
C PRO A 46 -0.75 -10.24 -1.44
N MET A 47 -1.52 -11.17 -2.01
CA MET A 47 -0.99 -12.21 -2.89
C MET A 47 -0.97 -11.74 -4.34
N PRO A 48 0.17 -11.86 -5.06
CA PRO A 48 0.24 -11.52 -6.48
C PRO A 48 -0.73 -12.35 -7.32
N GLU A 49 -1.64 -11.67 -7.99
CA GLU A 49 -2.59 -12.25 -8.95
C GLU A 49 -2.71 -11.36 -10.19
N LEU A 50 -3.06 -11.95 -11.33
CA LEU A 50 -3.21 -11.21 -12.59
C LEU A 50 -4.36 -10.18 -12.56
N SER A 51 -5.38 -10.44 -11.75
CA SER A 51 -6.48 -9.53 -11.41
C SER A 51 -6.00 -8.31 -10.62
N GLY A 52 -4.88 -8.44 -9.91
CA GLY A 52 -4.22 -7.39 -9.16
C GLY A 52 -3.92 -7.81 -7.72
N TYR A 53 -3.03 -7.08 -7.07
CA TYR A 53 -2.70 -7.25 -5.66
C TYR A 53 -2.36 -5.91 -4.98
N ASP A 54 -2.31 -5.94 -3.66
CA ASP A 54 -1.90 -4.85 -2.80
C ASP A 54 -0.54 -5.15 -2.20
N HIS A 55 0.38 -4.20 -2.30
CA HIS A 55 1.71 -4.33 -1.77
C HIS A 55 1.96 -3.32 -0.67
N GLN A 56 2.50 -3.79 0.45
CA GLN A 56 2.88 -2.95 1.57
C GLN A 56 4.40 -2.76 1.60
N HIS A 57 4.84 -1.52 1.79
CA HIS A 57 6.24 -1.22 2.05
C HIS A 57 6.49 -1.11 3.55
N VAL A 58 7.56 -1.73 4.03
CA VAL A 58 7.93 -1.68 5.45
C VAL A 58 8.90 -0.51 5.67
N PRO A 59 8.48 0.56 6.37
CA PRO A 59 9.38 1.67 6.65
C PRO A 59 10.34 1.33 7.80
N PRO A 60 11.49 2.02 7.89
CA PRO A 60 12.31 1.98 9.09
C PRO A 60 11.48 2.35 10.32
N THR A 61 11.78 1.75 11.48
CA THR A 61 11.15 2.07 12.78
C THR A 61 9.65 1.74 12.89
N PHE A 62 9.06 1.04 11.93
CA PHE A 62 7.64 0.64 11.96
C PHE A 62 7.25 -0.14 13.22
N ASP A 63 8.19 -0.90 13.77
CA ASP A 63 8.08 -1.77 14.93
C ASP A 63 8.55 -1.09 16.24
N SER A 64 8.88 0.21 16.20
CA SER A 64 9.42 0.90 17.38
C SER A 64 8.45 0.81 18.57
N PRO A 65 8.94 0.51 19.78
CA PRO A 65 8.10 0.55 20.98
C PRO A 65 7.75 1.99 21.38
N ASN A 66 8.42 2.98 20.82
CA ASN A 66 8.25 4.40 21.15
C ASN A 66 7.25 5.10 20.21
N PRO A 67 6.60 6.19 20.66
CA PRO A 67 5.61 6.92 19.87
C PRO A 67 6.28 7.77 18.77
N VAL A 68 6.72 7.10 17.70
CA VAL A 68 7.38 7.71 16.55
C VAL A 68 6.41 7.77 15.38
N SER A 69 6.34 8.91 14.69
CA SER A 69 5.58 9.02 13.45
C SER A 69 6.40 8.49 12.26
N ALA A 70 5.84 7.53 11.54
CA ALA A 70 6.44 6.96 10.33
C ALA A 70 5.52 7.15 9.11
N TRP A 71 6.12 7.08 7.92
CA TRP A 71 5.42 7.07 6.64
C TRP A 71 5.31 5.64 6.15
N PHE A 72 4.09 5.10 6.12
CA PHE A 72 3.78 3.82 5.53
C PHE A 72 3.33 4.04 4.09
N VAL A 73 3.81 3.21 3.16
CA VAL A 73 3.49 3.32 1.74
C VAL A 73 2.84 2.02 1.29
N TYR A 74 1.72 2.14 0.59
CA TYR A 74 0.97 1.03 0.02
C TYR A 74 0.73 1.28 -1.45
N ASP A 75 0.90 0.23 -2.24
CA ASP A 75 0.58 0.18 -3.65
C ASP A 75 -0.65 -0.68 -3.82
N PHE A 76 -1.74 -0.10 -4.30
CA PHE A 76 -3.02 -0.79 -4.44
C PHE A 76 -3.30 -1.11 -5.90
N ASN A 77 -3.94 -2.26 -6.14
CA ASN A 77 -4.37 -2.72 -7.47
C ASN A 77 -3.20 -2.82 -8.46
N VAL A 78 -2.10 -3.40 -8.01
CA VAL A 78 -0.89 -3.65 -8.81
C VAL A 78 -1.16 -4.80 -9.78
N THR A 79 -1.08 -4.54 -11.08
CA THR A 79 -1.26 -5.58 -12.14
C THR A 79 -0.02 -5.79 -13.01
N ARG A 80 0.96 -4.89 -12.87
CA ARG A 80 2.21 -4.90 -13.62
C ARG A 80 3.21 -3.91 -13.04
N GLU A 81 4.44 -4.04 -13.50
CA GLU A 81 5.47 -3.01 -13.37
C GLU A 81 5.07 -1.70 -14.06
N LEU A 82 5.49 -0.61 -13.43
CA LEU A 82 5.35 0.73 -13.96
C LEU A 82 6.74 1.37 -14.08
N THR A 83 6.98 2.01 -15.22
CA THR A 83 8.10 2.94 -15.37
C THR A 83 7.94 4.12 -14.42
N LYS A 84 9.03 4.85 -14.13
CA LYS A 84 8.97 6.08 -13.31
C LYS A 84 7.95 7.08 -13.82
N THR A 85 7.84 7.25 -15.14
CA THR A 85 6.87 8.15 -15.76
C THR A 85 5.43 7.70 -15.51
N GLN A 86 5.13 6.42 -15.72
CA GLN A 86 3.79 5.87 -15.45
C GLN A 86 3.43 5.95 -13.96
N LEU A 87 4.37 5.62 -13.08
CA LEU A 87 4.18 5.74 -11.64
C LEU A 87 3.87 7.19 -11.23
N ASN A 88 4.49 8.19 -11.86
CA ASN A 88 4.18 9.60 -11.57
C ASN A 88 2.75 10.01 -11.98
N THR A 89 2.14 9.28 -12.93
CA THR A 89 0.78 9.57 -13.42
C THR A 89 -0.32 8.88 -12.62
N ILE A 90 -0.04 7.81 -11.88
CA ILE A 90 -1.07 7.19 -11.04
C ILE A 90 -1.45 8.10 -9.87
N PRO A 91 -2.70 8.05 -9.39
CA PRO A 91 -3.13 8.78 -8.21
C PRO A 91 -2.24 8.47 -7.00
N HIS A 92 -1.83 9.53 -6.30
CA HIS A 92 -1.14 9.46 -5.01
C HIS A 92 -2.03 10.08 -3.95
N TYR A 93 -2.45 9.30 -2.96
CA TYR A 93 -3.25 9.80 -1.86
C TYR A 93 -2.46 9.80 -0.57
N VAL A 94 -2.75 10.77 0.29
CA VAL A 94 -2.03 10.95 1.55
C VAL A 94 -3.00 11.08 2.70
N TYR A 95 -2.73 10.32 3.76
CA TYR A 95 -3.54 10.30 4.97
C TYR A 95 -2.69 10.49 6.22
N LEU A 96 -3.29 11.12 7.22
CA LEU A 96 -2.87 11.04 8.60
C LEU A 96 -3.70 9.95 9.29
N GLY A 97 -3.03 8.92 9.78
CA GLY A 97 -3.62 7.94 10.70
C GLY A 97 -3.53 8.43 12.13
N SER A 98 -4.61 8.30 12.89
CA SER A 98 -4.66 8.63 14.32
C SER A 98 -5.53 7.63 15.06
N ARG A 99 -5.10 7.19 16.25
CA ARG A 99 -5.95 6.36 17.10
C ARG A 99 -6.92 7.21 17.90
N GLN A 100 -8.20 6.89 17.78
CA GLN A 100 -9.28 7.52 18.53
C GLN A 100 -9.34 6.98 19.97
N ARG A 101 -10.05 7.69 20.85
CA ARG A 101 -10.28 7.24 22.25
C ARG A 101 -11.00 5.90 22.33
N THR A 102 -11.82 5.58 21.33
CA THR A 102 -12.50 4.28 21.19
C THR A 102 -11.53 3.13 20.89
N GLY A 103 -10.28 3.44 20.56
CA GLY A 103 -9.24 2.48 20.20
C GLY A 103 -9.13 2.23 18.69
N GLU A 104 -10.06 2.77 17.89
CA GLU A 104 -10.07 2.64 16.44
C GLU A 104 -9.10 3.58 15.73
N LEU A 105 -8.57 3.16 14.58
CA LEU A 105 -7.83 4.06 13.69
C LEU A 105 -8.79 4.89 12.84
N GLU A 106 -8.53 6.18 12.75
CA GLU A 106 -9.14 7.11 11.81
C GLU A 106 -8.10 7.54 10.76
N PHE A 107 -8.55 7.72 9.52
CA PHE A 107 -7.72 8.19 8.41
C PHE A 107 -8.24 9.52 7.88
N ILE A 108 -7.44 10.56 8.01
CA ILE A 108 -7.81 11.92 7.61
C ILE A 108 -6.99 12.31 6.39
N SER A 109 -7.63 12.67 5.28
CA SER A 109 -6.94 13.10 4.06
C SER A 109 -6.05 14.33 4.30
N ARG A 110 -4.86 14.34 3.70
CA ARG A 110 -3.83 15.38 3.81
C ARG A 110 -3.20 15.66 2.44
N GLU A 111 -4.01 16.08 1.48
CA GLU A 111 -3.56 16.40 0.11
C GLU A 111 -2.38 17.40 0.08
N MET A 112 -2.29 18.30 1.06
CA MET A 112 -1.19 19.25 1.23
C MET A 112 0.19 18.60 1.50
N TRP A 113 0.24 17.29 1.78
CA TRP A 113 1.47 16.53 1.98
C TRP A 113 1.87 15.67 0.77
N THR A 114 1.14 15.77 -0.34
CA THR A 114 1.36 14.94 -1.55
C THR A 114 2.80 14.98 -2.04
N ASP A 115 3.42 16.15 -2.13
CA ASP A 115 4.79 16.25 -2.63
C ASP A 115 5.79 15.54 -1.71
N LYS A 116 5.66 15.75 -0.40
CA LYS A 116 6.49 15.07 0.59
C LYS A 116 6.29 13.55 0.57
N ALA A 117 5.04 13.10 0.45
CA ALA A 117 4.72 11.69 0.33
C ALA A 117 5.31 11.06 -0.93
N ARG A 118 5.25 11.77 -2.07
CA ARG A 118 5.90 11.35 -3.32
C ARG A 118 7.41 11.24 -3.17
N GLU A 119 8.05 12.21 -2.54
CA GLU A 119 9.51 12.14 -2.27
C GLU A 119 9.88 10.91 -1.44
N ILE A 120 9.15 10.63 -0.36
CA ILE A 120 9.37 9.43 0.46
C ILE A 120 9.12 8.17 -0.38
N ALA A 121 8.04 8.13 -1.16
CA ALA A 121 7.66 6.98 -1.96
C ALA A 121 8.69 6.59 -3.05
N LYS A 122 9.59 7.51 -3.46
CA LYS A 122 10.62 7.24 -4.47
C LYS A 122 11.60 6.14 -4.05
N MET A 123 11.77 5.89 -2.75
CA MET A 123 12.65 4.81 -2.27
C MET A 123 12.05 3.41 -2.47
N TYR A 124 10.74 3.34 -2.72
CA TYR A 124 9.98 2.10 -2.81
C TYR A 124 9.64 1.75 -4.25
N THR A 125 10.02 0.54 -4.65
CA THR A 125 9.66 -0.01 -5.97
C THR A 125 8.17 -0.28 -5.99
N TRP A 126 7.44 0.26 -6.97
CA TRP A 126 6.02 -0.06 -7.18
C TRP A 126 5.79 -1.57 -7.12
N GLY A 127 4.83 -2.03 -6.33
CA GLY A 127 4.41 -3.43 -6.27
C GLY A 127 5.39 -4.40 -5.63
N GLY A 128 6.59 -3.99 -5.21
CA GLY A 128 7.62 -4.90 -4.71
C GLY A 128 8.32 -5.68 -5.82
N ARG A 129 9.61 -5.95 -5.64
CA ARG A 129 10.42 -6.63 -6.68
C ARG A 129 10.10 -8.12 -6.77
N GLN A 130 9.94 -8.77 -5.62
CA GLN A 130 9.71 -10.20 -5.56
C GLN A 130 8.32 -10.53 -6.09
N GLU A 131 7.31 -9.79 -5.62
CA GLU A 131 5.92 -9.96 -6.04
C GLU A 131 5.73 -9.69 -7.53
N GLN A 132 6.50 -8.75 -8.10
CA GLN A 132 6.52 -8.52 -9.55
C GLN A 132 7.13 -9.69 -10.31
N GLU A 133 8.17 -10.32 -9.78
CA GLU A 133 8.72 -11.54 -10.40
C GLU A 133 7.70 -12.67 -10.37
N GLU A 134 7.08 -12.92 -9.22
CA GLU A 134 6.01 -13.92 -9.07
C GLU A 134 4.87 -13.66 -10.07
N LEU A 135 4.48 -12.39 -10.27
CA LEU A 135 3.46 -12.03 -11.25
C LEU A 135 3.89 -12.28 -12.71
N ARG A 136 5.17 -12.07 -13.04
CA ARG A 136 5.72 -12.41 -14.37
C ARG A 136 5.67 -13.92 -14.59
N GLU A 137 6.05 -14.71 -13.60
CA GLU A 137 6.01 -16.17 -13.67
C GLU A 137 4.58 -16.68 -13.89
N ILE A 138 3.60 -16.17 -13.13
CA ILE A 138 2.17 -16.50 -13.31
C ILE A 138 1.72 -16.20 -14.75
N ARG A 139 2.09 -15.03 -15.28
CA ARG A 139 1.73 -14.62 -16.64
C ARG A 139 2.35 -15.52 -17.71
N ASN A 140 3.61 -15.90 -17.53
CA ASN A 140 4.30 -16.78 -18.47
C ASN A 140 3.65 -18.17 -18.48
N ASN A 141 3.30 -18.71 -17.32
CA ASN A 141 2.68 -20.04 -17.21
C ASN A 141 1.28 -20.08 -17.89
N GLN A 142 0.45 -19.05 -17.69
CA GLN A 142 -0.85 -18.98 -18.37
C GLN A 142 -0.74 -18.70 -19.88
N GLY A 143 0.27 -17.94 -20.28
CA GLY A 143 0.58 -17.70 -21.69
C GLY A 143 0.98 -18.99 -22.41
N LEU A 144 1.78 -19.84 -21.75
CA LEU A 144 2.19 -21.15 -22.28
C LEU A 144 0.98 -22.09 -22.44
N GLU A 145 0.12 -22.21 -21.42
CA GLU A 145 -1.10 -23.03 -21.49
C GLU A 145 -2.07 -22.60 -22.61
N ALA A 146 -2.15 -21.31 -22.93
CA ALA A 146 -2.99 -20.80 -24.01
C ALA A 146 -2.44 -21.07 -25.43
N THR A 147 -1.16 -21.42 -25.56
CA THR A 147 -0.52 -21.75 -26.86
C THR A 147 -0.47 -23.26 -27.15
N GLU A 148 -0.77 -24.10 -26.15
CA GLU A 148 -0.79 -25.56 -26.27
C GLU A 148 -2.20 -26.14 -26.56
N LEU A 149 -3.21 -25.28 -26.74
CA LEU A 149 -4.59 -25.61 -27.13
C LEU A 149 -4.91 -25.12 -28.54
#